data_AF-A0A1G4JWD5-F1
#
_entry.id   AF-A0A1G4JWD5-F1
#
_cell.length_a   1.000
_cell.length_b   1.000
_cell.length_c   1.000
_cell.angle_alpha   90.00
_cell.angle_beta   90.00
_cell.angle_gamma   90.00
#
_symmetry.space_group_name_H-M   'P 1'
#
loop_
_entity.id
_entity.type
_entity.pdbx_description
1 polymer ?
#
loop_
_entity_poly.entity_id
_entity_poly.type
_entity_poly.pdbx_seq_one_letter_code
_entity_poly.pdbx_strand_id
1 'polypeptide(L)'
;MTTSINETAAQKTAVPSSIRITDDDLYRHSTQYRIWSFTPERLTQIRTEINARAGAKVEEELKNFFASHLDLSPEEKEAVKSKAVPVTTHEELLLVNYFARMILSFAGKMNLPTEVAATAVAFFRRFFLSNSILDFPPKEVFHTSLFFACKTENYFIGVESFAKKAKTTTEAILKHEFKLLESLNFTLMNHHPYKALHGFFLDIQNVLSSRVDMSYMGQVYTNCKRSISDALLTDAVYFYTPPQITLAILLMEDEALMMRYMQLKFGLQVEDEEAKVQSTQDADSQSPITINAAKLLEVIKSCKSVIENKIIPAKDDAVKITAKMHYCQKPMAVVQRMKRQREASSTAATPLPGEADAKKQKT
;
A
#
# COMPACT_ATOMS: atom_id res chain seq x y z
N MET A 1 -42.38 0.94 75.40
CA MET A 1 -43.17 0.75 74.17
C MET A 1 -42.26 1.09 73.00
N THR A 2 -41.67 0.05 72.44
CA THR A 2 -40.71 0.06 71.34
C THR A 2 -41.44 0.28 70.02
N THR A 3 -41.19 1.38 69.34
CA THR A 3 -41.69 1.69 68.00
C THR A 3 -40.73 1.15 66.96
N SER A 4 -41.14 0.07 66.30
CA SER A 4 -40.46 -0.53 65.14
C SER A 4 -40.51 0.41 63.94
N ILE A 5 -39.35 0.75 63.39
CA ILE A 5 -39.21 1.42 62.10
C ILE A 5 -39.24 0.33 61.03
N ASN A 6 -40.30 0.32 60.21
CA ASN A 6 -40.36 -0.52 59.02
C ASN A 6 -39.38 0.02 57.96
N GLU A 7 -38.28 -0.69 57.74
CA GLU A 7 -37.44 -0.53 56.55
C GLU A 7 -38.18 -1.03 55.32
N THR A 8 -38.86 -0.14 54.61
CA THR A 8 -39.30 -0.42 53.23
C THR A 8 -38.06 -0.48 52.33
N ALA A 9 -37.77 -1.70 51.86
CA ALA A 9 -36.70 -2.04 50.95
C ALA A 9 -36.61 -1.07 49.76
N ALA A 10 -35.53 -0.31 49.69
CA ALA A 10 -35.13 0.42 48.50
C ALA A 10 -34.91 -0.58 47.36
N GLN A 11 -35.74 -0.51 46.32
CA GLN A 11 -35.52 -1.20 45.06
C GLN A 11 -34.13 -0.83 44.53
N LYS A 12 -33.21 -1.80 44.55
CA LYS A 12 -31.93 -1.72 43.83
C LYS A 12 -32.25 -1.61 42.35
N THR A 13 -32.29 -0.39 41.83
CA THR A 13 -32.27 -0.12 40.40
C THR A 13 -31.01 -0.78 39.83
N ALA A 14 -31.22 -1.80 38.99
CA ALA A 14 -30.14 -2.49 38.30
C ALA A 14 -29.32 -1.45 37.52
N VAL A 15 -28.04 -1.35 37.84
CA VAL A 15 -27.08 -0.59 37.04
C VAL A 15 -27.18 -1.15 35.60
N PRO A 16 -27.43 -0.31 34.57
CA PRO A 16 -27.52 -0.81 33.21
C PRO A 16 -26.20 -1.53 32.90
N SER A 17 -26.30 -2.81 32.53
CA SER A 17 -25.17 -3.64 32.14
C SER A 17 -24.31 -2.85 31.15
N SER A 18 -23.08 -2.53 31.51
CA SER A 18 -22.17 -1.81 30.62
C SER A 18 -22.05 -2.62 29.32
N ILE A 19 -22.38 -1.98 28.20
CA ILE A 19 -22.21 -2.58 26.88
C ILE A 19 -20.73 -2.97 26.78
N ARG A 20 -20.44 -4.26 26.68
CA ARG A 20 -19.07 -4.75 26.56
C ARG A 20 -18.52 -4.32 25.21
N ILE A 21 -17.60 -3.36 25.22
CA ILE A 21 -16.88 -2.93 24.02
C ILE A 21 -16.04 -4.11 23.51
N THR A 22 -16.23 -4.49 22.26
CA THR A 22 -15.48 -5.56 21.62
C THR A 22 -14.22 -5.03 20.92
N ASP A 23 -13.26 -5.90 20.60
CA ASP A 23 -12.07 -5.50 19.82
C ASP A 23 -12.44 -5.00 18.42
N ASP A 24 -13.51 -5.57 17.85
CA ASP A 24 -14.14 -5.11 16.61
C ASP A 24 -14.63 -3.66 16.73
N ASP A 25 -15.26 -3.31 17.85
CA ASP A 25 -15.70 -1.93 18.11
C ASP A 25 -14.49 -1.01 18.25
N LEU A 26 -13.45 -1.42 18.98
CA LEU A 26 -12.22 -0.63 19.11
C LEU A 26 -11.57 -0.35 17.74
N TYR A 27 -11.51 -1.36 16.87
CA TYR A 27 -10.96 -1.19 15.53
C TYR A 27 -11.83 -0.26 14.66
N ARG A 28 -13.17 -0.36 14.74
CA ARG A 28 -14.09 0.52 14.01
C ARG A 28 -13.98 1.98 14.44
N HIS A 29 -13.53 2.26 15.66
CA HIS A 29 -13.24 3.62 16.11
C HIS A 29 -11.86 4.15 15.68
N SER A 30 -10.97 3.28 15.19
CA SER A 30 -9.66 3.68 14.67
C SER A 30 -9.79 4.59 13.44
N THR A 31 -8.81 5.47 13.27
CA THR A 31 -8.71 6.31 12.06
C THR A 31 -8.46 5.47 10.81
N GLN A 32 -7.76 4.34 10.94
CA GLN A 32 -7.53 3.42 9.84
C GLN A 32 -8.84 2.87 9.27
N TYR A 33 -9.78 2.45 10.13
CA TYR A 33 -11.08 2.00 9.66
C TYR A 33 -11.91 3.15 9.07
N ARG A 34 -12.02 4.25 9.81
CA ARG A 34 -12.95 5.34 9.47
C ARG A 34 -12.55 6.14 8.23
N ILE A 35 -11.26 6.23 7.92
CA ILE A 35 -10.73 7.10 6.86
C ILE A 35 -10.07 6.31 5.74
N TRP A 36 -9.45 5.17 6.06
CA TRP A 36 -8.60 4.41 5.13
C TRP A 36 -9.13 3.02 4.80
N SER A 37 -10.39 2.73 5.09
CA SER A 37 -11.06 1.51 4.63
C SER A 37 -12.14 1.85 3.61
N PHE A 38 -12.11 1.18 2.46
CA PHE A 38 -12.93 1.50 1.31
C PHE A 38 -13.57 0.23 0.72
N THR A 39 -14.62 0.40 -0.07
CA THR A 39 -15.02 -0.65 -1.01
C THR A 39 -14.13 -0.58 -2.27
N PRO A 40 -14.02 -1.68 -3.05
CA PRO A 40 -13.26 -1.68 -4.31
C PRO A 40 -13.71 -0.60 -5.31
N GLU A 41 -15.02 -0.36 -5.39
CA GLU A 41 -15.62 0.65 -6.28
C GLU A 41 -15.21 2.04 -5.82
N ARG A 42 -15.30 2.31 -4.51
CA ARG A 42 -14.94 3.61 -3.96
C ARG A 42 -13.45 3.91 -4.12
N LEU A 43 -12.58 2.92 -3.93
CA LEU A 43 -11.14 3.10 -4.12
C LEU A 43 -10.80 3.41 -5.59
N THR A 44 -11.43 2.69 -6.52
CA THR A 44 -11.30 2.97 -7.96
C THR A 44 -11.78 4.38 -8.29
N GLN A 45 -12.95 4.77 -7.77
CA GLN A 45 -13.50 6.11 -7.97
C GLN A 45 -12.54 7.21 -7.49
N ILE A 46 -12.02 7.10 -6.26
CA ILE A 46 -11.06 8.07 -5.69
C ILE A 46 -9.86 8.26 -6.62
N ARG A 47 -9.27 7.16 -7.11
CA ARG A 47 -8.12 7.20 -8.02
C ARG A 47 -8.47 7.86 -9.35
N THR A 48 -9.63 7.53 -9.94
CA THR A 48 -10.07 8.12 -11.20
C THR A 48 -10.35 9.62 -11.07
N GLU A 49 -10.98 10.06 -9.98
CA GLU A 49 -11.28 11.48 -9.73
C GLU A 49 -10.01 12.31 -9.54
N ILE A 50 -9.02 11.79 -8.82
CA ILE A 50 -7.72 12.44 -8.62
C ILE A 50 -6.96 12.56 -9.94
N ASN A 51 -6.88 11.46 -10.68
CA ASN A 51 -6.19 11.41 -11.96
C ASN A 51 -6.85 12.34 -12.99
N ALA A 52 -8.19 12.34 -13.07
CA ALA A 52 -8.94 13.23 -13.97
C ALA A 52 -8.69 14.71 -13.65
N ARG A 53 -8.71 15.09 -12.36
CA ARG A 53 -8.42 16.46 -11.92
C ARG A 53 -7.00 16.89 -12.29
N ALA A 54 -6.02 16.04 -12.03
CA ALA A 54 -4.62 16.34 -12.35
C ALA A 54 -4.37 16.36 -13.87
N GLY A 55 -5.02 15.46 -14.61
CA GLY A 55 -4.98 15.43 -16.07
C GLY A 55 -5.53 16.70 -16.70
N ALA A 56 -6.69 17.19 -16.24
CA ALA A 56 -7.29 18.44 -16.71
C ALA A 56 -6.36 19.65 -16.50
N LYS A 57 -5.69 19.71 -15.34
CA LYS A 57 -4.70 20.76 -15.05
C LYS A 57 -3.51 20.70 -16.01
N VAL A 58 -2.96 19.50 -16.26
CA VAL A 58 -1.85 19.31 -17.22
C VAL A 58 -2.28 19.71 -18.63
N GLU A 59 -3.49 19.35 -19.06
CA GLU A 59 -4.01 19.74 -20.36
C GLU A 59 -4.16 21.26 -20.51
N GLU A 60 -4.58 21.96 -19.45
CA GLU A 60 -4.65 23.41 -19.42
C GLU A 60 -3.24 24.04 -19.50
N GLU A 61 -2.30 23.54 -18.71
CA GLU A 61 -0.89 23.99 -18.76
C GLU A 61 -0.28 23.79 -20.15
N LEU A 62 -0.58 22.68 -20.82
CA LEU A 62 -0.14 22.42 -22.19
C LEU A 62 -0.78 23.37 -23.21
N LYS A 63 -2.06 23.69 -23.07
CA LYS A 63 -2.73 24.70 -23.93
C LYS A 63 -2.07 26.08 -23.77
N ASN A 64 -1.80 26.49 -22.54
CA ASN A 64 -1.11 27.75 -22.23
C ASN A 64 0.33 27.76 -22.75
N PHE A 65 1.02 26.62 -22.69
CA PHE A 65 2.34 26.45 -23.28
C PHE A 65 2.33 26.67 -24.80
N PHE A 66 1.38 26.06 -25.52
CA PHE A 66 1.27 26.26 -26.97
C PHE A 66 0.87 27.68 -27.36
N ALA A 67 0.05 28.35 -26.55
CA ALA A 67 -0.33 29.75 -26.77
C ALA A 67 0.86 30.71 -26.58
N SER A 68 1.75 30.42 -25.64
CA SER A 68 2.95 31.23 -25.37
C SER A 68 4.12 30.95 -26.32
N HIS A 69 4.14 29.78 -26.97
CA HIS A 69 5.23 29.35 -27.86
C HIS A 69 4.75 29.19 -29.31
N LEU A 70 4.39 30.33 -29.92
CA LEU A 70 3.93 30.36 -31.31
C LEU A 70 5.02 29.96 -32.31
N ASP A 71 6.28 30.22 -31.97
CA ASP A 71 7.49 29.99 -32.78
C ASP A 71 7.85 28.51 -33.03
N LEU A 72 7.13 27.58 -32.39
CA LEU A 72 7.36 26.14 -32.58
C LEU A 72 6.89 25.68 -33.97
N SER A 73 7.74 24.91 -34.64
CA SER A 73 7.41 24.23 -35.90
C SER A 73 6.21 23.28 -35.73
N PRO A 74 5.39 23.04 -36.77
CA PRO A 74 4.31 22.04 -36.71
C PRO A 74 4.80 20.65 -36.25
N GLU A 75 6.01 20.25 -36.64
CA GLU A 75 6.60 18.97 -36.21
C GLU A 75 6.96 18.97 -34.71
N GLU A 76 7.43 20.10 -34.19
CA GLU A 76 7.76 20.25 -32.76
C GLU A 76 6.48 20.25 -31.92
N LYS A 77 5.42 20.91 -32.39
CA LYS A 77 4.09 20.91 -31.75
C LYS A 77 3.51 19.49 -31.67
N GLU A 78 3.62 18.72 -32.75
CA GLU A 78 3.15 17.32 -32.78
C GLU A 78 3.99 16.40 -31.89
N ALA A 79 5.31 16.60 -31.86
CA ALA A 79 6.19 15.85 -30.97
C ALA A 79 5.87 16.10 -29.48
N VAL A 80 5.52 17.34 -29.10
CA VAL A 80 5.08 17.67 -27.75
C VAL A 80 3.73 17.01 -27.45
N LYS A 81 2.73 17.13 -28.33
CA LYS A 81 1.41 16.52 -28.14
C LYS A 81 1.46 15.00 -27.96
N SER A 82 2.31 14.32 -28.72
CA SER A 82 2.45 12.85 -28.65
C SER A 82 3.20 12.37 -27.41
N LYS A 83 4.10 13.18 -26.82
CA LYS A 83 4.96 12.75 -25.70
C LYS A 83 4.55 13.31 -24.34
N ALA A 84 4.00 14.52 -24.30
CA ALA A 84 3.49 15.17 -23.10
C ALA A 84 2.00 14.84 -22.92
N VAL A 85 1.69 13.55 -22.81
CA VAL A 85 0.32 13.06 -22.57
C VAL A 85 0.15 12.81 -21.07
N PRO A 86 -0.96 13.25 -20.45
CA PRO A 86 -1.26 12.94 -19.06
C PRO A 86 -1.18 11.44 -18.79
N VAL A 87 -0.66 11.08 -17.62
CA VAL A 87 -0.57 9.68 -17.18
C VAL A 87 -1.96 9.14 -16.89
N THR A 88 -2.22 7.90 -17.29
CA THR A 88 -3.49 7.23 -16.99
C THR A 88 -3.54 6.80 -15.52
N THR A 89 -4.76 6.54 -15.01
CA THR A 89 -4.94 6.04 -13.63
C THR A 89 -4.17 4.73 -13.37
N HIS A 90 -4.08 3.86 -14.37
CA HIS A 90 -3.34 2.61 -14.26
C HIS A 90 -1.82 2.83 -14.20
N GLU A 91 -1.28 3.71 -15.07
CA GLU A 91 0.13 4.10 -15.03
C GLU A 91 0.50 4.76 -13.70
N GLU A 92 -0.39 5.59 -13.17
CA GLU A 92 -0.22 6.20 -11.86
C GLU A 92 -0.11 5.15 -10.75
N LEU A 93 -1.02 4.18 -10.72
CA LEU A 93 -0.97 3.06 -9.78
C LEU A 93 0.32 2.22 -9.93
N LEU A 94 0.76 1.95 -11.15
CA LEU A 94 2.01 1.21 -11.42
C LEU A 94 3.22 1.93 -10.82
N LEU A 95 3.31 3.25 -11.02
CA LEU A 95 4.43 4.04 -10.51
C LEU A 95 4.40 4.10 -8.97
N VAL A 96 3.22 4.31 -8.37
CA VAL A 96 3.05 4.30 -6.91
C VAL A 96 3.47 2.95 -6.33
N ASN A 97 3.01 1.83 -6.90
CA ASN A 97 3.39 0.50 -6.41
C ASN A 97 4.89 0.21 -6.60
N TYR A 98 5.50 0.74 -7.66
CA TYR A 98 6.93 0.61 -7.90
C TYR A 98 7.75 1.28 -6.80
N PHE A 99 7.40 2.53 -6.47
CA PHE A 99 8.08 3.25 -5.38
C PHE A 99 7.76 2.67 -4.00
N ALA A 100 6.53 2.21 -3.74
CA ALA A 100 6.17 1.52 -2.50
C ALA A 100 7.03 0.26 -2.28
N ARG A 101 7.25 -0.54 -3.33
CA ARG A 101 8.18 -1.68 -3.28
C ARG A 101 9.62 -1.26 -3.05
N MET A 102 10.04 -0.15 -3.66
CA MET A 102 11.37 0.42 -3.38
C MET A 102 11.51 0.84 -1.92
N ILE A 103 10.44 1.30 -1.24
CA ILE A 103 10.49 1.71 0.17
C ILE A 103 10.86 0.51 1.04
N LEU A 104 10.20 -0.64 0.83
CA LEU A 104 10.52 -1.88 1.57
C LEU A 104 11.97 -2.31 1.35
N SER A 105 12.42 -2.33 0.09
CA SER A 105 13.81 -2.69 -0.24
C SER A 105 14.82 -1.72 0.38
N PHE A 106 14.52 -0.43 0.37
CA PHE A 106 15.39 0.61 0.90
C PHE A 106 15.44 0.61 2.43
N ALA A 107 14.30 0.40 3.08
CA ALA A 107 14.22 0.23 4.54
C ALA A 107 15.04 -0.98 5.01
N GLY A 108 14.99 -2.10 4.27
CA GLY A 108 15.83 -3.27 4.52
C GLY A 108 17.32 -2.96 4.40
N LYS A 109 17.75 -2.22 3.37
CA LYS A 109 19.15 -1.77 3.20
C LYS A 109 19.61 -0.85 4.33
N MET A 110 18.70 -0.10 4.94
CA MET A 110 18.96 0.76 6.09
C MET A 110 18.88 0.04 7.44
N ASN A 111 18.56 -1.26 7.46
CA ASN A 111 18.29 -2.04 8.66
C ASN A 111 17.21 -1.42 9.56
N LEU A 112 16.16 -0.85 8.94
CA LEU A 112 15.03 -0.30 9.69
C LEU A 112 14.08 -1.43 10.14
N PRO A 113 13.39 -1.26 11.29
CA PRO A 113 12.37 -2.19 11.76
C PRO A 113 11.26 -2.42 10.72
N THR A 114 10.68 -3.61 10.73
CA THR A 114 9.60 -4.00 9.81
C THR A 114 8.38 -3.07 9.93
N GLU A 115 8.03 -2.65 11.15
CA GLU A 115 6.91 -1.72 11.39
C GLU A 115 7.16 -0.34 10.76
N VAL A 116 8.40 0.17 10.84
CA VAL A 116 8.79 1.44 10.19
C VAL A 116 8.62 1.34 8.68
N ALA A 117 9.08 0.24 8.08
CA ALA A 117 8.94 0.02 6.65
C ALA A 117 7.46 -0.06 6.22
N ALA A 118 6.63 -0.73 7.01
CA ALA A 118 5.20 -0.88 6.76
C ALA A 118 4.45 0.44 6.90
N THR A 119 4.73 1.22 7.94
CA THR A 119 4.17 2.58 8.13
C THR A 119 4.60 3.51 7.01
N ALA A 120 5.85 3.43 6.54
CA ALA A 120 6.32 4.22 5.40
C ALA A 120 5.55 3.90 4.11
N VAL A 121 5.32 2.62 3.82
CA VAL A 121 4.49 2.20 2.68
C VAL A 121 3.05 2.68 2.82
N ALA A 122 2.45 2.52 4.01
CA ALA A 122 1.10 2.99 4.28
C ALA A 122 0.97 4.50 4.05
N PHE A 123 1.88 5.30 4.60
CA PHE A 123 1.90 6.75 4.41
C PHE A 123 2.08 7.13 2.95
N PHE A 124 3.03 6.50 2.25
CA PHE A 124 3.28 6.78 0.85
C PHE A 124 2.07 6.46 -0.04
N ARG A 125 1.45 5.29 0.14
CA ARG A 125 0.29 4.89 -0.68
C ARG A 125 -0.95 5.73 -0.37
N ARG A 126 -1.20 6.05 0.91
CA ARG A 126 -2.28 6.96 1.34
C ARG A 126 -2.10 8.38 0.81
N PHE A 127 -0.86 8.88 0.75
CA PHE A 127 -0.57 10.17 0.15
C PHE A 127 -1.06 10.27 -1.31
N PHE A 128 -0.86 9.21 -2.09
CA PHE A 128 -1.33 9.10 -3.48
C PHE A 128 -2.79 8.65 -3.63
N LEU A 129 -3.53 8.52 -2.52
CA LEU A 129 -5.00 8.47 -2.52
C LEU A 129 -5.63 9.84 -2.26
N SER A 130 -4.82 10.87 -2.01
CA SER A 130 -5.27 12.27 -1.83
C SER A 130 -4.65 13.20 -2.87
N ASN A 131 -3.50 12.84 -3.44
CA ASN A 131 -2.73 13.66 -4.39
C ASN A 131 -2.34 12.85 -5.62
N SER A 132 -2.08 13.53 -6.74
CA SER A 132 -1.58 12.87 -7.96
C SER A 132 -0.05 12.87 -8.04
N ILE A 133 0.51 11.87 -8.71
CA ILE A 133 1.93 11.82 -9.10
C ILE A 133 2.32 13.00 -10.00
N LEU A 134 1.38 13.56 -10.75
CA LEU A 134 1.62 14.69 -11.65
C LEU A 134 1.97 15.97 -10.87
N ASP A 135 1.33 16.17 -9.71
CA ASP A 135 1.61 17.28 -8.80
C ASP A 135 2.83 17.02 -7.92
N PHE A 136 2.99 15.78 -7.43
CA PHE A 136 4.04 15.41 -6.49
C PHE A 136 4.87 14.24 -7.01
N PRO A 137 6.13 14.47 -7.44
CA PRO A 137 7.01 13.40 -7.89
C PRO A 137 7.21 12.33 -6.80
N PRO A 138 6.88 11.05 -7.07
CA PRO A 138 7.04 9.95 -6.11
C PRO A 138 8.43 9.84 -5.47
N LYS A 139 9.49 10.16 -6.23
CA LYS A 139 10.87 10.14 -5.75
C LYS A 139 11.13 11.14 -4.61
N GLU A 140 10.47 12.29 -4.61
CA GLU A 140 10.61 13.29 -3.54
C GLU A 140 9.87 12.84 -2.28
N VAL A 141 8.62 12.40 -2.45
CA VAL A 141 7.76 11.92 -1.35
C VAL A 141 8.32 10.67 -0.68
N PHE A 142 8.99 9.81 -1.46
CA PHE A 142 9.62 8.57 -1.01
C PHE A 142 10.48 8.72 0.25
N HIS A 143 11.42 9.67 0.26
CA HIS A 143 12.33 9.85 1.40
C HIS A 143 11.62 10.49 2.59
N THR A 144 10.72 11.43 2.33
CA THR A 144 9.88 12.06 3.34
C THR A 144 9.02 11.03 4.06
N SER A 145 8.31 10.14 3.33
CA SER A 145 7.46 9.11 3.94
C SER A 145 8.23 8.15 4.84
N LEU A 146 9.44 7.74 4.43
CA LEU A 146 10.26 6.84 5.24
C LEU A 146 10.82 7.52 6.48
N PHE A 147 11.32 8.75 6.36
CA PHE A 147 11.81 9.51 7.51
C PHE A 147 10.68 9.82 8.50
N PHE A 148 9.51 10.19 7.99
CA PHE A 148 8.34 10.48 8.81
C PHE A 148 7.83 9.23 9.55
N ALA A 149 7.85 8.06 8.89
CA ALA A 149 7.54 6.78 9.54
C ALA A 149 8.48 6.46 10.71
N CYS A 150 9.78 6.76 10.59
CA CYS A 150 10.71 6.61 11.71
C CYS A 150 10.26 7.43 12.93
N LYS A 151 9.81 8.67 12.72
CA LYS A 151 9.30 9.53 13.81
C LYS A 151 8.05 8.93 14.44
N THR A 152 7.08 8.48 13.65
CA THR A 152 5.81 7.94 14.14
C THR A 152 5.98 6.62 14.92
N GLU A 153 6.88 5.75 14.48
CA GLU A 153 7.14 4.46 15.12
C GLU A 153 8.18 4.54 16.26
N ASN A 154 8.47 5.76 16.75
CA ASN A 154 9.46 6.03 17.80
C ASN A 154 10.87 5.48 17.50
N TYR A 155 11.23 5.39 16.22
CA TYR A 155 12.60 5.06 15.78
C TYR A 155 13.40 6.36 15.61
N PHE A 156 14.13 6.74 16.65
CA PHE A 156 14.88 7.99 16.67
C PHE A 156 16.10 7.94 15.75
N ILE A 157 16.00 8.61 14.60
CA ILE A 157 17.12 8.89 13.69
C ILE A 157 17.12 10.38 13.36
N GLY A 158 18.27 11.05 13.56
CA GLY A 158 18.42 12.46 13.21
C GLY A 158 18.34 12.68 11.69
N VAL A 159 17.78 13.81 11.28
CA VAL A 159 17.56 14.14 9.85
C VAL A 159 18.86 14.13 9.04
N GLU A 160 19.97 14.61 9.60
CA GLU A 160 21.28 14.61 8.94
C GLU A 160 21.82 13.19 8.74
N SER A 161 21.69 12.33 9.76
CA SER A 161 22.11 10.94 9.70
C SER A 161 21.27 10.16 8.67
N PHE A 162 19.96 10.41 8.65
CA PHE A 162 19.07 9.85 7.64
C PHE A 162 19.44 10.34 6.24
N ALA A 163 19.63 11.65 6.04
CA ALA A 163 20.01 12.26 4.77
C ALA A 163 21.33 11.68 4.22
N LYS A 164 22.33 11.50 5.09
CA LYS A 164 23.61 10.86 4.75
C LYS A 164 23.43 9.41 4.29
N LYS A 165 22.63 8.61 5.01
CA LYS A 165 22.32 7.22 4.62
C LYS A 165 21.49 7.16 3.33
N ALA A 166 20.58 8.10 3.15
CA ALA A 166 19.70 8.22 1.98
C ALA A 166 20.35 8.86 0.76
N LYS A 167 21.57 9.41 0.91
CA LYS A 167 22.29 10.13 -0.16
C LYS A 167 21.42 11.25 -0.77
N THR A 168 20.73 11.99 0.10
CA THR A 168 19.86 13.12 -0.26
C THR A 168 20.13 14.30 0.67
N THR A 169 19.55 15.47 0.37
CA THR A 169 19.64 16.65 1.24
C THR A 169 18.57 16.61 2.33
N THR A 170 18.86 17.23 3.47
CA THR A 170 17.91 17.41 4.58
C THR A 170 16.69 18.21 4.12
N GLU A 171 16.91 19.28 3.35
CA GLU A 171 15.85 20.11 2.77
C GLU A 171 14.89 19.29 1.91
N ALA A 172 15.38 18.39 1.06
CA ALA A 172 14.53 17.56 0.22
C ALA A 172 13.65 16.60 1.03
N ILE A 173 14.16 16.08 2.16
CA ILE A 173 13.39 15.21 3.06
C ILE A 173 12.28 16.01 3.75
N LEU A 174 12.58 17.23 4.21
CA LEU A 174 11.66 18.07 4.98
C LEU A 174 10.64 18.81 4.09
N LYS A 175 10.95 19.00 2.80
CA LYS A 175 10.14 19.76 1.82
C LYS A 175 8.66 19.37 1.83
N HIS A 176 8.36 18.08 1.85
CA HIS A 176 6.99 17.56 1.76
C HIS A 176 6.44 17.04 3.09
N GLU A 177 7.13 17.26 4.22
CA GLU A 177 6.74 16.68 5.51
C GLU A 177 5.34 17.16 5.96
N PHE A 178 5.11 18.46 5.91
CA PHE A 178 3.81 19.02 6.29
C PHE A 178 2.71 18.60 5.29
N LYS A 179 3.02 18.59 3.99
CA LYS A 179 2.05 18.18 2.97
C LYS A 179 1.68 16.70 3.11
N LEU A 180 2.64 15.85 3.47
CA LEU A 180 2.40 14.45 3.79
C LEU A 180 1.42 14.34 4.97
N LEU A 181 1.67 15.06 6.06
CA LEU A 181 0.82 15.04 7.24
C LEU A 181 -0.62 15.50 6.95
N GLU A 182 -0.78 16.59 6.19
CA GLU A 182 -2.08 17.10 5.74
C GLU A 182 -2.83 16.04 4.91
N SER A 183 -2.13 15.42 3.96
CA SER A 183 -2.69 14.41 3.05
C SER A 183 -3.09 13.11 3.75
N LEU A 184 -2.49 12.85 4.92
CA LEU A 184 -2.83 11.75 5.81
C LEU A 184 -3.97 12.09 6.78
N ASN A 185 -4.58 13.28 6.67
CA ASN A 185 -5.60 13.77 7.59
C ASN A 185 -5.12 13.72 9.06
N PHE A 186 -3.82 13.93 9.30
CA PHE A 186 -3.20 13.82 10.62
C PHE A 186 -3.38 12.45 11.30
N THR A 187 -3.63 11.40 10.51
CA THR A 187 -3.88 10.05 11.03
C THR A 187 -2.64 9.17 10.93
N LEU A 188 -1.90 9.15 12.04
CA LEU A 188 -0.55 8.57 12.08
C LEU A 188 -0.52 7.12 12.59
N MET A 189 -1.53 6.72 13.35
CA MET A 189 -1.60 5.37 13.91
C MET A 189 -1.94 4.35 12.81
N ASN A 190 -1.06 3.37 12.63
CA ASN A 190 -1.26 2.24 11.72
C ASN A 190 -1.34 0.93 12.50
N HIS A 191 -2.32 0.11 12.16
CA HIS A 191 -2.45 -1.26 12.61
C HIS A 191 -1.89 -2.18 11.52
N HIS A 192 -0.73 -2.79 11.79
CA HIS A 192 -0.06 -3.69 10.84
C HIS A 192 -0.40 -5.16 11.08
N PRO A 193 -0.40 -6.00 10.02
CA PRO A 193 -0.69 -7.44 10.16
C PRO A 193 0.36 -8.21 10.97
N TYR A 194 1.59 -7.70 11.14
CA TYR A 194 2.66 -8.42 11.87
C TYR A 194 2.31 -8.71 13.33
N LYS A 195 1.63 -7.78 14.01
CA LYS A 195 1.19 -7.99 15.39
C LYS A 195 0.09 -9.06 15.47
N ALA A 196 -0.82 -9.08 14.51
CA ALA A 196 -1.83 -10.12 14.40
C ALA A 196 -1.20 -11.48 14.10
N LEU A 197 -0.17 -11.54 13.24
CA LEU A 197 0.59 -12.78 12.98
C LEU A 197 1.20 -13.35 14.25
N HIS A 198 1.81 -12.51 15.09
CA HIS A 198 2.34 -12.98 16.37
C HIS A 198 1.24 -13.49 17.30
N GLY A 199 0.09 -12.81 17.36
CA GLY A 199 -1.06 -13.26 18.14
C GLY A 199 -1.61 -14.62 17.66
N PHE A 200 -1.82 -14.78 16.35
CA PHE A 200 -2.28 -16.05 15.78
C PHE A 200 -1.25 -17.15 15.95
N PHE A 201 0.04 -16.85 15.85
CA PHE A 201 1.08 -17.84 16.11
C PHE A 201 0.98 -18.43 17.52
N LEU A 202 0.85 -17.59 18.55
CA LEU A 202 0.68 -18.03 19.94
C LEU A 202 -0.63 -18.79 20.15
N ASP A 203 -1.70 -18.33 19.50
CA ASP A 203 -3.01 -18.93 19.62
C ASP A 203 -3.11 -20.29 18.90
N ILE A 204 -2.49 -20.44 17.73
CA ILE A 204 -2.36 -21.71 17.01
C ILE A 204 -1.57 -22.71 17.86
N GLN A 205 -0.47 -22.27 18.51
CA GLN A 205 0.28 -23.13 19.42
C GLN A 205 -0.60 -23.66 20.56
N ASN A 206 -1.46 -22.81 21.12
CA ASN A 206 -2.37 -23.20 22.19
C ASN A 206 -3.47 -24.17 21.69
N VAL A 207 -4.15 -23.84 20.60
CA VAL A 207 -5.26 -24.64 20.04
C VAL A 207 -4.78 -26.00 19.50
N LEU A 208 -3.59 -26.04 18.88
CA LEU A 208 -3.01 -27.24 18.30
C LEU A 208 -1.96 -27.91 19.19
N SER A 209 -1.96 -27.60 20.49
CA SER A 209 -1.02 -28.16 21.47
C SER A 209 -0.77 -29.65 21.23
N SER A 210 0.52 -30.05 21.22
CA SER A 210 1.04 -31.40 20.92
C SER A 210 0.88 -31.95 19.49
N ARG A 211 0.25 -31.23 18.55
CA ARG A 211 0.00 -31.71 17.18
C ARG A 211 0.89 -31.08 16.10
N VAL A 212 1.66 -30.05 16.43
CA VAL A 212 2.49 -29.33 15.47
C VAL A 212 3.89 -29.13 16.03
N ASP A 213 4.89 -29.39 15.19
CA ASP A 213 6.29 -29.14 15.52
C ASP A 213 6.61 -27.64 15.58
N MET A 214 7.40 -27.26 16.58
CA MET A 214 7.81 -25.87 16.81
C MET A 214 8.75 -25.34 15.72
N SER A 215 9.61 -26.20 15.18
CA SER A 215 10.51 -25.81 14.08
C SER A 215 9.71 -25.49 12.82
N TYR A 216 8.76 -26.36 12.48
CA TYR A 216 7.80 -26.14 11.39
C TYR A 216 7.03 -24.82 11.55
N MET A 217 6.44 -24.58 12.73
CA MET A 217 5.71 -23.34 13.01
C MET A 217 6.59 -22.09 12.84
N GLY A 218 7.85 -22.14 13.27
CA GLY A 218 8.82 -21.06 13.07
C GLY A 218 9.08 -20.76 11.59
N GLN A 219 9.12 -21.79 10.74
CA GLN A 219 9.25 -21.65 9.30
C GLN A 219 8.01 -20.99 8.68
N VAL A 220 6.80 -21.46 9.04
CA VAL A 220 5.54 -20.86 8.60
C VAL A 220 5.45 -19.40 9.01
N TYR A 221 5.83 -19.06 10.25
CA TYR A 221 5.87 -17.68 10.73
C TYR A 221 6.80 -16.78 9.90
N THR A 222 8.00 -17.28 9.57
CA THR A 222 8.99 -16.55 8.77
C THR A 222 8.51 -16.31 7.35
N ASN A 223 7.86 -17.31 6.74
CA ASN A 223 7.27 -17.20 5.41
C ASN A 223 6.11 -16.20 5.42
N CYS A 224 5.19 -16.32 6.39
CA CYS A 224 4.08 -15.38 6.56
C CYS A 224 4.57 -13.94 6.71
N LYS A 225 5.64 -13.70 7.49
CA LYS A 225 6.21 -12.36 7.66
C LYS A 225 6.69 -11.76 6.33
N ARG A 226 7.26 -12.59 5.45
CA ARG A 226 7.65 -12.17 4.08
C ARG A 226 6.41 -11.85 3.24
N SER A 227 5.41 -12.73 3.25
CA SER A 227 4.19 -12.57 2.46
C SER A 227 3.31 -11.40 2.94
N ILE A 228 3.36 -11.02 4.22
CA ILE A 228 2.75 -9.77 4.72
C ILE A 228 3.37 -8.56 4.03
N SER A 229 4.70 -8.54 3.83
CA SER A 229 5.35 -7.42 3.13
C SER A 229 4.81 -7.25 1.71
N ASP A 230 4.49 -8.35 1.03
CA ASP A 230 3.86 -8.33 -0.30
C ASP A 230 2.38 -7.87 -0.22
N ALA A 231 1.63 -8.34 0.77
CA ALA A 231 0.24 -7.91 0.97
C ALA A 231 0.11 -6.40 1.20
N LEU A 232 1.09 -5.77 1.87
CA LEU A 232 1.15 -4.31 2.07
C LEU A 232 1.26 -3.51 0.77
N LEU A 233 1.67 -4.15 -0.34
CA LEU A 233 1.75 -3.55 -1.67
C LEU A 233 0.44 -3.70 -2.47
N THR A 234 -0.53 -4.44 -1.94
CA THR A 234 -1.84 -4.70 -2.59
C THR A 234 -2.94 -3.85 -1.99
N ASP A 235 -4.10 -3.79 -2.65
CA ASP A 235 -5.25 -3.05 -2.13
C ASP A 235 -5.95 -3.76 -0.96
N ALA A 236 -5.51 -4.96 -0.58
CA ALA A 236 -6.04 -5.69 0.57
C ALA A 236 -6.01 -4.86 1.88
N VAL A 237 -5.01 -3.99 2.04
CA VAL A 237 -4.87 -3.10 3.21
C VAL A 237 -6.00 -2.07 3.36
N TYR A 238 -6.75 -1.82 2.29
CA TYR A 238 -7.89 -0.91 2.27
C TYR A 238 -9.23 -1.63 2.42
N PHE A 239 -9.27 -2.93 2.12
CA PHE A 239 -10.51 -3.71 2.07
C PHE A 239 -10.69 -4.59 3.31
N TYR A 240 -9.59 -5.00 3.94
CA TYR A 240 -9.57 -6.00 4.99
C TYR A 240 -8.83 -5.52 6.23
N THR A 241 -9.22 -6.05 7.39
CA THR A 241 -8.56 -5.75 8.65
C THR A 241 -7.23 -6.50 8.78
N PRO A 242 -6.28 -6.03 9.61
CA PRO A 242 -4.99 -6.70 9.78
C PRO A 242 -5.09 -8.18 10.19
N PRO A 243 -6.04 -8.59 11.06
CA PRO A 243 -6.29 -10.00 11.32
C PRO A 243 -6.77 -10.79 10.10
N GLN A 244 -7.69 -10.24 9.30
CA GLN A 244 -8.18 -10.90 8.07
C GLN A 244 -7.06 -11.10 7.05
N ILE A 245 -6.22 -10.08 6.85
CA ILE A 245 -5.04 -10.16 5.96
C ILE A 245 -4.08 -11.25 6.46
N THR A 246 -3.87 -11.31 7.77
CA THR A 246 -2.98 -12.32 8.37
C THR A 246 -3.50 -13.74 8.16
N LEU A 247 -4.81 -13.96 8.37
CA LEU A 247 -5.45 -15.26 8.15
C LEU A 247 -5.42 -15.67 6.68
N ALA A 248 -5.58 -14.71 5.76
CA ALA A 248 -5.43 -14.97 4.32
C ALA A 248 -4.01 -15.41 3.96
N ILE A 249 -3.00 -14.78 4.56
CA ILE A 249 -1.60 -15.17 4.36
C ILE A 249 -1.29 -16.52 4.97
N LEU A 250 -1.81 -16.82 6.17
CA LEU A 250 -1.70 -18.16 6.77
C LEU A 250 -2.32 -19.21 5.85
N LEU A 251 -3.48 -18.93 5.23
CA LEU A 251 -4.11 -19.81 4.25
C LEU A 251 -3.29 -19.97 2.95
N MET A 252 -2.52 -18.94 2.56
CA MET A 252 -1.64 -19.00 1.39
C MET A 252 -0.38 -19.81 1.64
N GLU A 253 0.21 -19.67 2.83
CA GLU A 253 1.47 -20.34 3.20
C GLU A 253 1.25 -21.78 3.68
N ASP A 254 0.15 -22.03 4.41
CA ASP A 254 -0.18 -23.35 4.95
C ASP A 254 -1.70 -23.53 5.10
N GLU A 255 -2.30 -24.01 4.01
CA GLU A 255 -3.74 -24.28 3.95
C GLU A 255 -4.17 -25.37 4.95
N ALA A 256 -3.38 -26.42 5.14
CA ALA A 256 -3.72 -27.54 6.01
C ALA A 256 -3.77 -27.11 7.48
N LEU A 257 -2.74 -26.37 7.94
CA LEU A 257 -2.70 -25.81 9.29
C LEU A 257 -3.85 -24.84 9.52
N MET A 258 -4.11 -23.96 8.56
CA MET A 258 -5.14 -22.93 8.68
C MET A 258 -6.55 -23.55 8.71
N MET A 259 -6.84 -24.52 7.85
CA MET A 259 -8.12 -25.24 7.87
C MET A 259 -8.31 -26.01 9.17
N ARG A 260 -7.26 -26.65 9.68
CA ARG A 260 -7.32 -27.36 10.97
C ARG A 260 -7.56 -26.41 12.14
N TYR A 261 -6.91 -25.25 12.13
CA TYR A 261 -7.12 -24.20 13.10
C TYR A 261 -8.56 -23.67 13.08
N MET A 262 -9.12 -23.44 11.88
CA MET A 262 -10.51 -23.00 11.70
C MET A 262 -11.53 -24.01 12.23
N GLN A 263 -11.30 -25.31 11.97
CA GLN A 263 -12.14 -26.40 12.49
C GLN A 263 -12.18 -26.40 14.02
N LEU A 264 -11.01 -26.32 14.67
CA LEU A 264 -10.92 -26.47 16.12
C LEU A 264 -11.33 -25.21 16.89
N LYS A 265 -10.98 -24.02 16.39
CA LYS A 265 -11.26 -22.77 17.09
C LYS A 265 -12.67 -22.24 16.84
N PHE A 266 -13.15 -22.33 15.59
CA PHE A 266 -14.42 -21.73 15.18
C PHE A 266 -15.50 -22.76 14.88
N GLY A 267 -15.22 -24.06 15.05
CA GLY A 267 -16.19 -25.13 14.81
C GLY A 267 -16.58 -25.25 13.33
N LEU A 268 -15.68 -24.92 12.40
CA LEU A 268 -15.95 -25.04 10.97
C LEU A 268 -16.23 -26.52 10.62
N GLN A 269 -17.50 -26.85 10.36
CA GLN A 269 -17.86 -28.12 9.76
C GLN A 269 -17.48 -28.06 8.28
N VAL A 270 -16.51 -28.88 7.87
CA VAL A 270 -16.29 -29.12 6.45
C VAL A 270 -17.49 -29.94 6.01
N GLU A 271 -18.38 -29.33 5.24
CA GLU A 271 -19.42 -30.07 4.53
C GLU A 271 -18.70 -30.97 3.53
N ASP A 272 -18.43 -32.22 3.91
CA ASP A 272 -18.39 -33.29 2.93
C ASP A 272 -19.78 -33.33 2.30
N GLU A 273 -19.88 -33.17 0.98
CA GLU A 273 -21.14 -33.08 0.23
C GLU A 273 -22.07 -34.31 0.34
N GLU A 274 -21.81 -35.26 1.24
CA GLU A 274 -22.54 -36.53 1.33
C GLU A 274 -23.43 -36.70 2.58
N ALA A 275 -23.55 -35.71 3.47
CA ALA A 275 -24.37 -35.89 4.68
C ALA A 275 -25.34 -34.74 4.98
N LYS A 276 -26.18 -34.36 4.02
CA LYS A 276 -27.39 -33.55 4.28
C LYS A 276 -28.56 -34.40 4.75
N VAL A 277 -28.46 -35.06 5.91
CA VAL A 277 -29.66 -35.49 6.65
C VAL A 277 -29.36 -35.53 8.15
N GLN A 278 -30.13 -34.75 8.90
CA GLN A 278 -30.37 -34.83 10.35
C GLN A 278 -29.26 -34.35 11.31
N SER A 279 -29.37 -33.09 11.72
CA SER A 279 -29.63 -32.78 13.14
C SER A 279 -29.97 -31.29 13.29
N THR A 280 -31.26 -31.00 13.14
CA THR A 280 -31.87 -29.81 13.76
C THR A 280 -32.28 -30.25 15.15
N GLN A 281 -31.61 -29.75 16.19
CA GLN A 281 -32.20 -29.26 17.44
C GLN A 281 -31.17 -29.12 18.57
N ASP A 282 -31.30 -27.99 19.25
CA ASP A 282 -30.94 -27.70 20.64
C ASP A 282 -29.47 -27.42 20.98
N ALA A 283 -29.17 -26.12 21.20
CA ALA A 283 -28.81 -25.63 22.53
C ALA A 283 -28.69 -24.10 22.53
N ASP A 284 -29.77 -23.47 22.98
CA ASP A 284 -29.76 -22.11 23.51
C ASP A 284 -28.83 -22.10 24.74
N SER A 285 -27.70 -21.43 24.61
CA SER A 285 -26.75 -21.17 25.69
C SER A 285 -26.04 -19.87 25.38
N GLN A 286 -26.36 -18.85 26.18
CA GLN A 286 -25.77 -17.52 26.16
C GLN A 286 -24.23 -17.61 26.05
N SER A 287 -23.71 -17.41 24.84
CA SER A 287 -22.28 -17.29 24.57
C SER A 287 -22.02 -15.99 23.78
N PRO A 288 -20.91 -15.30 24.05
CA PRO A 288 -20.67 -13.97 23.50
C PRO A 288 -20.35 -14.08 22.01
N ILE A 289 -21.16 -13.46 21.15
CA ILE A 289 -20.90 -13.17 19.72
C ILE A 289 -20.13 -14.30 19.01
N THR A 290 -20.83 -15.38 18.65
CA THR A 290 -20.22 -16.48 17.88
C THR A 290 -19.93 -16.00 16.45
N ILE A 291 -18.65 -15.90 16.09
CA ILE A 291 -18.21 -15.58 14.72
C ILE A 291 -18.67 -16.71 13.79
N ASN A 292 -19.39 -16.38 12.71
CA ASN A 292 -19.77 -17.36 11.69
C ASN A 292 -18.53 -17.83 10.92
N ALA A 293 -18.14 -19.10 11.13
CA ALA A 293 -16.92 -19.68 10.56
C ALA A 293 -16.93 -19.74 9.01
N ALA A 294 -18.09 -20.03 8.41
CA ALA A 294 -18.22 -20.12 6.95
C ALA A 294 -18.05 -18.74 6.30
N LYS A 295 -18.69 -17.71 6.86
CA LYS A 295 -18.53 -16.32 6.40
C LYS A 295 -17.09 -15.82 6.60
N LEU A 296 -16.45 -16.17 7.70
CA LEU A 296 -15.05 -15.83 7.94
C LEU A 296 -14.14 -16.46 6.87
N LEU A 297 -14.36 -17.74 6.55
CA LEU A 297 -13.59 -18.42 5.50
C LEU A 297 -13.79 -17.78 4.12
N GLU A 298 -15.02 -17.38 3.77
CA GLU A 298 -15.32 -16.66 2.54
C GLU A 298 -14.53 -15.33 2.46
N VAL A 299 -14.53 -14.54 3.54
CA VAL A 299 -13.77 -13.29 3.63
C VAL A 299 -12.27 -13.54 3.48
N ILE A 300 -11.74 -14.59 4.13
CA ILE A 300 -10.32 -14.97 4.03
C ILE A 300 -9.97 -15.35 2.58
N LYS A 301 -10.80 -16.15 1.91
CA LYS A 301 -10.60 -16.54 0.50
C LYS A 301 -10.65 -15.34 -0.44
N SER A 302 -11.59 -14.42 -0.22
CA SER A 302 -11.67 -13.17 -0.98
C SER A 302 -10.42 -12.30 -0.78
N CYS A 303 -9.94 -12.18 0.46
CA CYS A 303 -8.70 -11.48 0.79
C CYS A 303 -7.48 -12.12 0.12
N LYS A 304 -7.38 -13.45 0.16
CA LYS A 304 -6.33 -14.23 -0.53
C LYS A 304 -6.29 -13.91 -2.03
N SER A 305 -7.45 -13.92 -2.70
CA SER A 305 -7.54 -13.59 -4.13
C SER A 305 -7.01 -12.18 -4.45
N VAL A 306 -7.31 -11.19 -3.59
CA VAL A 306 -6.78 -9.82 -3.76
C VAL A 306 -5.26 -9.76 -3.59
N ILE A 307 -4.69 -10.54 -2.66
CA ILE A 307 -3.24 -10.59 -2.41
C ILE A 307 -2.51 -11.32 -3.54
N GLU A 308 -3.09 -12.40 -4.08
CA GLU A 308 -2.52 -13.17 -5.19
C GLU A 308 -2.47 -12.37 -6.50
N ASN A 309 -3.50 -11.56 -6.76
CA ASN A 309 -3.58 -10.67 -7.93
C ASN A 309 -2.69 -9.41 -7.79
N LYS A 310 -1.52 -9.53 -7.15
CA LYS A 310 -0.59 -8.41 -6.96
C LYS A 310 0.00 -7.94 -8.30
N ILE A 311 -0.03 -6.64 -8.52
CA ILE A 311 0.59 -6.01 -9.67
C ILE A 311 2.07 -5.79 -9.37
N ILE A 312 2.97 -6.43 -10.13
CA ILE A 312 4.42 -6.25 -10.02
C ILE A 312 4.87 -5.31 -11.14
N PRO A 313 5.12 -4.03 -10.84
CA PRO A 313 5.51 -3.07 -11.88
C PRO A 313 6.94 -3.32 -12.35
N ALA A 314 7.11 -3.44 -13.66
CA ALA A 314 8.42 -3.53 -14.30
C ALA A 314 9.17 -2.19 -14.20
N LYS A 315 10.50 -2.27 -14.12
CA LYS A 315 11.35 -1.07 -14.08
C LYS A 315 11.19 -0.22 -15.34
N ASP A 316 11.03 -0.85 -16.50
CA ASP A 316 10.91 -0.15 -17.78
C ASP A 316 9.62 0.68 -17.85
N ASP A 317 8.52 0.18 -17.28
CA ASP A 317 7.27 0.93 -17.21
C ASP A 317 7.42 2.15 -16.30
N ALA A 318 8.04 1.98 -15.13
CA ALA A 318 8.33 3.11 -14.23
C ALA A 318 9.19 4.19 -14.92
N VAL A 319 10.17 3.80 -15.75
CA VAL A 319 11.00 4.74 -16.53
C VAL A 319 10.17 5.47 -17.58
N LYS A 320 9.32 4.76 -18.34
CA LYS A 320 8.43 5.36 -19.35
C LYS A 320 7.46 6.36 -18.71
N ILE A 321 6.83 5.99 -17.60
CA ILE A 321 5.86 6.84 -16.90
C ILE A 321 6.56 8.08 -16.33
N THR A 322 7.74 7.92 -15.71
CA THR A 322 8.54 9.06 -15.23
C THR A 322 8.93 10.00 -16.37
N ALA A 323 9.26 9.46 -17.55
CA ALA A 323 9.56 10.27 -18.73
C ALA A 323 8.33 11.05 -19.21
N LYS A 324 7.15 10.42 -19.27
CA LYS A 324 5.88 11.10 -19.59
C LYS A 324 5.63 12.26 -18.63
N MET A 325 5.73 12.03 -17.31
CA MET A 325 5.57 13.08 -16.30
C MET A 325 6.55 14.24 -16.52
N HIS A 326 7.81 13.94 -16.78
CA HIS A 326 8.82 14.96 -17.04
C HIS A 326 8.49 15.79 -18.29
N TYR A 327 7.94 15.17 -19.34
CA TYR A 327 7.52 15.89 -20.55
C TYR A 327 6.27 16.74 -20.33
N CYS A 328 5.33 16.30 -19.49
CA CYS A 328 4.18 17.11 -19.10
C CYS A 328 4.61 18.35 -18.30
N GLN A 329 5.53 18.20 -17.35
CA GLN A 329 6.04 19.32 -16.54
C GLN A 329 6.96 20.26 -17.31
N LYS A 330 7.71 19.73 -18.30
CA LYS A 330 8.67 20.50 -19.11
C LYS A 330 8.52 20.16 -20.59
N PRO A 331 7.50 20.72 -21.28
CA PRO A 331 7.26 20.46 -22.69
C PRO A 331 8.45 20.78 -23.60
N MET A 332 9.21 21.85 -23.29
CA MET A 332 10.43 22.23 -24.03
C MET A 332 11.53 21.16 -24.02
N ALA A 333 11.56 20.28 -23.02
CA ALA A 333 12.54 19.20 -22.98
C ALA A 333 12.34 18.21 -24.15
N VAL A 334 11.10 18.07 -24.65
CA VAL A 334 10.80 17.26 -25.84
C VAL A 334 11.45 17.88 -27.08
N VAL A 335 11.27 19.18 -27.25
CA VAL A 335 11.80 19.95 -28.38
C VAL A 335 13.34 19.93 -28.39
N GLN A 336 13.96 20.17 -27.23
CA GLN A 336 15.42 20.11 -27.10
C GLN A 336 15.96 18.70 -27.41
N ARG A 337 15.28 17.65 -26.96
CA ARG A 337 15.65 16.27 -27.29
C ARG A 337 15.55 16.01 -28.79
N MET A 338 14.51 16.51 -29.45
CA MET A 338 14.33 16.38 -30.89
C MET A 338 15.44 17.10 -31.68
N LYS A 339 15.80 18.33 -31.28
CA LYS A 339 16.90 19.09 -31.89
C LYS A 339 18.24 18.36 -31.76
N ARG A 340 18.56 17.86 -30.56
CA ARG A 340 19.77 17.05 -30.33
C ARG A 340 19.81 15.77 -31.17
N GLN A 341 18.66 15.11 -31.36
CA GLN A 341 18.57 13.92 -32.21
C GLN A 341 18.80 14.25 -33.69
N ARG A 342 18.29 15.40 -34.17
CA ARG A 342 18.55 15.88 -35.52
C ARG A 342 20.03 16.20 -35.72
N GLU A 343 20.65 16.93 -34.79
CA GLU A 343 22.08 17.26 -34.80
C GLU A 343 22.97 16.01 -34.77
N ALA A 344 22.60 15.00 -33.98
CA ALA A 344 23.32 13.72 -33.94
C ALA A 344 23.16 12.93 -35.26
N SER A 345 21.97 12.97 -35.88
CA SER A 345 21.74 12.30 -37.17
C SER A 345 22.42 13.00 -38.34
N SER A 346 22.55 14.33 -38.31
CA SER A 346 23.24 15.09 -39.37
C SER A 346 24.76 14.93 -39.29
N THR A 347 25.31 14.88 -38.08
CA THR A 347 26.75 14.59 -37.86
C THR A 347 27.11 13.15 -38.21
N ALA A 348 26.22 12.17 -37.98
CA ALA A 348 26.43 10.79 -38.42
C ALA A 348 26.27 10.59 -39.95
N ALA A 349 25.52 11.46 -40.63
CA ALA A 349 25.27 11.38 -42.07
C ALA A 349 26.32 12.09 -42.94
N THR A 350 27.31 12.75 -42.35
CA THR A 350 28.42 13.39 -43.09
C THR A 350 29.67 12.50 -42.98
N PRO A 351 30.03 11.70 -44.00
CA PRO A 351 31.32 11.01 -44.00
C PRO A 351 32.42 12.06 -44.11
N LEU A 352 33.43 11.97 -43.25
CA LEU A 352 34.65 12.77 -43.37
C LEU A 352 35.28 12.54 -44.76
N PRO A 353 35.44 13.57 -45.61
CA PRO A 353 36.23 13.42 -46.82
C PRO A 353 37.71 13.55 -46.42
N GLY A 354 38.42 12.42 -46.46
CA GLY A 354 39.88 12.43 -46.53
C GLY A 354 40.60 11.60 -45.48
N GLU A 355 40.65 10.28 -45.67
CA GLU A 355 41.79 9.47 -45.22
C GLU A 355 41.96 8.18 -46.05
N ALA A 356 41.67 8.22 -47.36
CA ALA A 356 41.81 7.07 -48.26
C ALA A 356 43.09 7.07 -49.11
N ASP A 357 43.91 8.13 -49.11
CA ASP A 357 45.03 8.26 -50.07
C ASP A 357 46.43 8.43 -49.44
N ALA A 358 46.75 7.64 -48.41
CA ALA A 358 48.11 7.61 -47.85
C ALA A 358 48.76 6.21 -47.74
N LYS A 359 48.20 5.18 -48.40
CA LYS A 359 48.76 3.80 -48.36
C LYS A 359 49.09 3.17 -49.71
N LYS A 360 49.25 3.97 -50.77
CA LYS A 360 49.83 3.51 -52.05
C LYS A 360 50.99 4.40 -52.48
N GLN A 361 52.12 4.32 -51.78
CA GLN A 361 53.46 4.51 -52.35
C GLN A 361 54.51 4.22 -51.27
N LYS A 362 55.09 3.02 -51.35
CA LYS A 362 56.48 2.66 -51.01
C LYS A 362 56.64 1.15 -51.20
N THR A 363 56.82 0.76 -52.46
CA THR A 363 57.80 -0.27 -52.85
C THR A 363 59.19 0.31 -52.72
#